data_AF-A0A835I9M0-F1
#
_entry.id   AF-A0A835I9M0-F1
#
_cell.length_a   1.000
_cell.length_b   1.000
_cell.length_c   1.000
_cell.angle_alpha   90.00
_cell.angle_beta   90.00
_cell.angle_gamma   90.00
#
_symmetry.space_group_name_H-M   'P 1'
#
loop_
_entity.id
_entity.type
_entity.pdbx_description
1 polymer ?
#
loop_
_entity_poly.entity_id
_entity_poly.type
_entity_poly.pdbx_seq_one_letter_code
_entity_poly.pdbx_strand_id
1 'polypeptide(L)'
;MAVEKLNTVSPLFKRLDNGTNTTDLENLGISENGPKLRDSILHTKFQGLSGEFWLKDGQLQSSTFKIMNLIGKGEREIGFWSSTHGLSGNSDLTTNTSSETNLRAIIWPGETTVIPKGWEMPTSERKLKVGVPKKDGFSDFVKVEKDQWTNATLVTGFCIDVFKAVVD
;
A
#
# COMPACT_ATOMS: atom_id res chain seq x y z
N MET A 1 -32.16 1.68 11.37
CA MET A 1 -31.17 0.97 10.51
C MET A 1 -31.56 1.11 9.03
N ALA A 2 -30.64 0.90 8.08
CA ALA A 2 -30.90 1.08 6.64
C ALA A 2 -32.13 0.29 6.13
N VAL A 3 -32.32 -0.92 6.65
CA VAL A 3 -33.45 -1.79 6.30
C VAL A 3 -34.80 -1.24 6.80
N GLU A 4 -34.83 -0.51 7.91
CA GLU A 4 -36.05 0.08 8.46
C GLU A 4 -36.54 1.28 7.64
N LYS A 5 -35.64 1.92 6.86
CA LYS A 5 -36.01 2.99 5.92
C LYS A 5 -36.68 2.45 4.65
N LEU A 6 -36.57 1.15 4.39
CA LEU A 6 -37.27 0.48 3.30
C LEU A 6 -38.66 0.07 3.82
N ASN A 7 -39.60 1.02 3.83
CA ASN A 7 -41.01 0.72 4.08
C ASN A 7 -41.41 -0.48 3.19
N THR A 8 -41.61 -1.63 3.82
CA THR A 8 -41.56 -2.94 3.17
C THR A 8 -42.69 -3.11 2.18
N VAL A 9 -42.35 -3.11 0.89
CA VAL A 9 -43.16 -3.70 -0.18
C VAL A 9 -42.34 -4.85 -0.74
N SER A 10 -42.97 -6.02 -0.89
CA SER A 10 -42.42 -7.30 -1.35
C SER A 10 -41.23 -7.20 -2.30
N PRO A 11 -40.18 -8.03 -2.16
CA PRO A 11 -39.01 -7.97 -3.01
C PRO A 11 -39.39 -8.24 -4.48
N LEU A 12 -39.38 -7.16 -5.28
CA LEU A 12 -39.69 -7.21 -6.71
C LEU A 12 -38.39 -7.38 -7.49
N PHE A 13 -38.34 -8.41 -8.33
CA PHE A 13 -37.21 -8.71 -9.20
C PHE A 13 -37.64 -8.54 -10.66
N LYS A 14 -36.92 -7.71 -11.43
CA LYS A 14 -37.08 -7.64 -12.88
C LYS A 14 -36.18 -8.65 -13.55
N ARG A 15 -36.76 -9.55 -14.33
CA ARG A 15 -35.99 -10.41 -15.26
C ARG A 15 -35.70 -9.65 -16.54
N LEU A 16 -34.52 -9.90 -17.11
CA LEU A 16 -34.15 -9.40 -18.42
C LEU A 16 -34.50 -10.48 -19.44
N ASP A 17 -35.61 -10.32 -20.16
CA ASP A 17 -36.00 -11.25 -21.23
C ASP A 17 -35.14 -10.97 -22.48
N ASN A 18 -33.91 -11.50 -22.51
CA ASN A 18 -33.13 -11.57 -23.73
C ASN A 18 -33.47 -12.91 -24.43
N GLY A 19 -34.16 -12.85 -25.57
CA GLY A 19 -34.70 -14.00 -26.32
C GLY A 19 -33.70 -14.96 -26.95
N THR A 20 -32.62 -15.31 -26.24
CA THR A 20 -31.60 -16.29 -26.62
C THR A 20 -31.32 -17.22 -25.45
N ASN A 21 -30.85 -18.45 -25.69
CA ASN A 21 -30.54 -19.43 -24.65
C ASN A 21 -29.46 -18.90 -23.68
N THR A 22 -29.91 -18.29 -22.60
CA THR A 22 -29.08 -17.68 -21.56
C THR A 22 -28.61 -18.71 -20.54
N THR A 23 -27.48 -18.44 -19.91
CA THR A 23 -26.98 -19.25 -18.79
C THR A 23 -27.85 -19.04 -17.53
N ASP A 24 -27.88 -19.99 -16.60
CA ASP A 24 -28.68 -19.87 -15.36
C ASP A 24 -28.38 -18.59 -14.56
N LEU A 25 -27.17 -18.02 -14.71
CA LEU A 25 -26.78 -16.78 -14.06
C LEU A 25 -27.47 -15.54 -14.67
N GLU A 26 -27.74 -15.54 -15.97
CA GLU A 26 -28.44 -14.47 -16.68
C GLU A 26 -29.96 -14.51 -16.42
N ASN A 27 -30.48 -15.62 -15.90
CA ASN A 27 -31.86 -15.73 -15.42
C ASN A 27 -32.08 -15.14 -14.02
N LEU A 28 -31.03 -14.70 -13.34
CA LEU A 28 -31.14 -14.01 -12.06
C LEU A 28 -31.77 -12.62 -12.27
N GLY A 29 -32.93 -12.40 -11.64
CA GLY A 29 -33.60 -11.10 -11.70
C GLY A 29 -32.82 -10.00 -10.96
N ILE A 30 -32.91 -8.77 -11.44
CA ILE A 30 -32.36 -7.58 -10.78
C ILE A 30 -33.36 -7.10 -9.74
N SER A 31 -32.92 -6.96 -8.49
CA SER A 31 -33.75 -6.44 -7.40
C SER A 31 -34.07 -4.95 -7.62
N GLU A 32 -35.36 -4.61 -7.68
CA GLU A 32 -35.80 -3.22 -7.74
C GLU A 32 -35.55 -2.45 -6.44
N ASN A 33 -35.45 -3.17 -5.33
CA ASN A 33 -35.14 -2.60 -4.03
C ASN A 33 -33.62 -2.38 -3.83
N GLY A 34 -32.77 -2.98 -4.68
CA GLY A 34 -31.31 -2.88 -4.60
C GLY A 34 -30.79 -1.43 -4.54
N PRO A 35 -31.17 -0.54 -5.48
CA PRO A 35 -30.77 0.86 -5.46
C PRO A 35 -31.23 1.60 -4.19
N LYS A 36 -32.49 1.40 -3.78
CA LYS A 36 -33.04 2.04 -2.56
C LYS A 36 -32.32 1.57 -1.29
N LEU A 37 -32.00 0.27 -1.21
CA LEU A 37 -31.23 -0.30 -0.11
C LEU A 37 -29.81 0.26 -0.09
N ARG A 38 -29.13 0.27 -1.23
CA ARG A 38 -27.79 0.88 -1.38
C ARG A 38 -27.82 2.32 -0.90
N ASP A 39 -28.77 3.12 -1.35
CA ASP A 39 -28.87 4.52 -0.95
C ASP A 39 -29.16 4.66 0.54
N SER A 40 -30.01 3.80 1.11
CA SER A 40 -30.28 3.78 2.55
C SER A 40 -29.05 3.42 3.38
N ILE A 41 -28.21 2.48 2.89
CA ILE A 41 -26.93 2.11 3.50
C ILE A 41 -25.95 3.29 3.43
N LEU A 42 -25.80 3.92 2.27
CA LEU A 42 -24.89 5.06 2.07
C LEU A 42 -25.23 6.26 2.95
N HIS A 43 -26.53 6.50 3.20
CA HIS A 43 -27.00 7.58 4.07
C HIS A 43 -27.21 7.13 5.54
N THR A 44 -26.63 6.01 5.94
CA THR A 44 -26.69 5.55 7.34
C THR A 44 -25.69 6.36 8.17
N LYS A 45 -26.21 6.99 9.23
CA LYS A 45 -25.43 7.73 10.23
C LYS A 45 -25.94 7.39 11.62
N PHE A 46 -25.06 6.95 12.51
CA PHE A 46 -25.42 6.61 13.90
C PHE A 46 -24.18 6.62 14.82
N GLN A 47 -24.40 6.67 16.14
CA GLN A 47 -23.35 6.49 17.13
C GLN A 47 -23.16 5.00 17.44
N GLY A 48 -22.01 4.43 17.07
CA GLY A 48 -21.64 3.05 17.39
C GLY A 48 -20.64 2.96 18.54
N LEU A 49 -20.21 1.74 18.87
CA LEU A 49 -19.20 1.49 19.92
C LEU A 49 -17.82 2.08 19.56
N SER A 50 -17.51 2.16 18.27
CA SER A 50 -16.26 2.72 17.76
C SER A 50 -16.35 4.22 17.44
N GLY A 51 -17.43 4.89 17.85
CA GLY A 51 -17.68 6.31 17.57
C GLY A 51 -18.77 6.53 16.52
N GLU A 52 -18.79 7.72 15.94
CA GLU A 52 -19.77 8.11 14.93
C GLU A 52 -19.52 7.34 13.63
N PHE A 53 -20.51 6.56 13.19
CA PHE A 53 -20.48 5.86 11.91
C PHE A 53 -21.15 6.73 10.83
N TRP A 54 -20.43 6.94 9.73
CA TRP A 54 -21.00 7.49 8.50
C TRP A 54 -20.10 7.16 7.30
N LEU A 55 -20.71 7.09 6.11
CA LEU A 55 -20.00 6.82 4.86
C LEU A 55 -19.87 8.09 4.03
N LYS A 56 -18.66 8.43 3.59
CA LYS A 56 -18.39 9.46 2.58
C LYS A 56 -17.97 8.76 1.31
N ASP A 57 -18.63 9.05 0.19
CA ASP A 57 -18.34 8.42 -1.11
C ASP A 57 -18.34 6.87 -1.05
N GLY A 58 -19.17 6.30 -0.17
CA GLY A 58 -19.28 4.85 0.06
C GLY A 58 -18.20 4.24 0.97
N GLN A 59 -17.34 5.05 1.58
CA GLN A 59 -16.29 4.60 2.48
C GLN A 59 -16.49 5.13 3.88
N LEU A 60 -16.26 4.29 4.89
CA LEU A 60 -16.22 4.73 6.28
C LEU A 60 -15.12 5.77 6.42
N GLN A 61 -15.44 6.94 6.98
CA GLN A 61 -14.41 7.94 7.20
C GLN A 61 -13.38 7.43 8.21
N SER A 62 -12.12 7.67 7.85
CA SER A 62 -10.94 7.23 8.60
C SER A 62 -11.06 7.63 10.06
N SER A 63 -11.14 6.63 10.93
CA SER A 63 -11.00 6.82 12.38
C SER A 63 -9.54 7.10 12.74
N THR A 64 -9.31 7.50 13.99
CA THR A 64 -7.98 7.47 14.59
C THR A 64 -7.49 6.02 14.68
N PHE A 65 -6.29 5.76 14.19
CA PHE A 65 -5.64 4.46 14.28
C PHE A 65 -4.67 4.42 15.44
N LYS A 66 -4.63 3.31 16.17
CA LYS A 66 -3.60 3.05 17.16
C LYS A 66 -2.42 2.36 16.48
N ILE A 67 -1.23 2.93 16.63
CA ILE A 67 0.02 2.38 16.09
C ILE A 67 0.68 1.52 17.15
N MET A 68 0.96 0.27 16.80
CA MET A 68 1.50 -0.74 17.69
C MET A 68 2.84 -1.24 17.17
N ASN A 69 3.76 -1.51 18.10
CA ASN A 69 4.97 -2.25 17.85
C ASN A 69 4.78 -3.71 18.23
N LEU A 70 5.25 -4.64 17.41
CA LEU A 70 5.20 -6.07 17.69
C LEU A 70 6.59 -6.55 18.12
N ILE A 71 6.70 -7.11 19.32
CA ILE A 71 7.97 -7.53 19.94
C ILE A 71 7.83 -8.99 20.37
N GLY A 72 8.39 -9.91 19.57
CA GLY A 72 8.23 -11.34 19.81
C GLY A 72 6.76 -11.76 19.81
N LYS A 73 6.23 -12.14 20.97
CA LYS A 73 4.79 -12.46 21.17
C LYS A 73 4.00 -11.33 21.82
N GLY A 74 4.65 -10.22 22.19
CA GLY A 74 4.03 -9.07 22.82
C GLY A 74 3.78 -7.92 21.85
N GLU A 75 2.96 -6.98 22.27
CA GLU A 75 2.68 -5.73 21.56
C GLU A 75 2.86 -4.52 22.47
N ARG A 76 3.26 -3.39 21.90
CA ARG A 76 3.42 -2.13 22.60
C ARG A 76 2.84 -0.98 21.79
N GLU A 77 1.94 -0.19 22.38
CA GLU A 77 1.46 1.04 21.76
C GLU A 77 2.59 2.06 21.60
N ILE A 78 2.69 2.64 20.39
CA ILE A 78 3.63 3.72 20.03
C ILE A 78 2.93 5.08 20.09
N GLY A 79 1.69 5.14 19.59
CA GLY A 79 0.90 6.36 19.49
C GLY A 79 -0.31 6.17 18.59
N PHE A 80 -0.82 7.26 18.04
CA PHE A 80 -2.03 7.31 17.23
C PHE A 80 -1.76 8.01 15.90
N TRP A 81 -2.40 7.56 14.82
CA TRP A 81 -2.39 8.23 13.53
C TRP A 81 -3.80 8.68 13.15
N SER A 82 -3.92 9.91 12.65
CA SER A 82 -5.17 10.42 12.06
C SER A 82 -4.87 11.15 10.76
N SER A 83 -5.85 11.20 9.87
CA SER A 83 -5.69 11.90 8.60
C SER A 83 -5.45 13.41 8.76
N THR A 84 -5.89 14.02 9.87
CA THR A 84 -5.77 15.47 10.10
C THR A 84 -4.50 15.88 10.82
N HIS A 85 -3.99 15.04 11.74
CA HIS A 85 -2.82 15.38 12.58
C HIS A 85 -1.59 14.52 12.29
N GLY A 86 -1.70 13.53 11.39
CA GLY A 86 -0.64 12.57 11.17
C GLY A 86 -0.38 11.70 12.40
N LEU A 87 0.89 11.36 12.64
CA LEU A 87 1.33 10.50 13.73
C LEU A 87 1.57 11.34 15.00
N SER A 88 0.92 10.97 16.10
CA SER A 88 0.96 11.66 17.40
C SER A 88 1.12 10.67 18.55
N GLY A 89 1.77 11.12 19.63
CA GLY A 89 1.85 10.34 20.88
C GLY A 89 0.57 10.35 21.70
N ASN A 90 -0.32 11.32 21.47
CA ASN A 90 -1.53 11.52 22.26
C ASN A 90 -2.78 11.14 21.46
N SER A 91 -3.78 10.58 22.16
CA SER A 91 -5.11 10.31 21.61
C SER A 91 -5.95 11.59 21.45
N ASP A 92 -5.66 12.62 22.24
CA ASP A 92 -6.36 13.91 22.17
C ASP A 92 -5.81 14.75 21.01
N LEU A 93 -6.44 14.56 19.85
CA LEU A 93 -6.16 15.24 18.59
C LEU A 93 -6.68 16.69 18.58
N THR A 94 -6.78 17.35 19.73
CA THR A 94 -7.42 18.68 19.88
C THR A 94 -6.41 19.83 19.94
N THR A 95 -5.13 19.53 20.12
CA THR A 95 -4.09 20.55 20.30
C THR A 95 -3.21 20.66 19.05
N ASN A 96 -3.40 21.75 18.30
CA ASN A 96 -2.49 22.26 17.27
C ASN A 96 -1.18 22.76 17.90
N THR A 97 -0.46 21.91 18.61
CA THR A 97 0.88 22.21 19.12
C THR A 97 1.89 21.52 18.23
N SER A 98 2.37 22.29 17.25
CA SER A 98 3.48 22.00 16.38
C SER A 98 4.80 21.94 17.17
N SER A 99 5.06 20.85 17.89
CA SER A 99 6.42 20.50 18.31
C SER A 99 6.39 19.23 19.16
N GLU A 100 7.10 18.21 18.67
CA GLU A 100 7.37 16.92 19.32
C GLU A 100 6.21 15.92 19.32
N THR A 101 6.25 15.03 18.34
CA THR A 101 5.51 13.78 18.37
C THR A 101 6.01 12.98 19.57
N ASN A 102 5.33 13.09 20.72
CA ASN A 102 5.61 12.37 21.97
C ASN A 102 5.34 10.85 21.84
N LEU A 103 5.86 10.23 20.78
CA LEU A 103 5.73 8.80 20.53
C LEU A 103 6.50 8.05 21.60
N ARG A 104 5.93 6.93 22.03
CA ARG A 104 6.68 5.98 22.85
C ARG A 104 7.82 5.40 22.00
N ALA A 105 8.92 5.04 22.65
CA ALA A 105 10.10 4.53 21.95
C ALA A 105 9.75 3.34 21.02
N ILE A 106 10.16 3.44 19.76
CA ILE A 106 9.96 2.43 18.73
C ILE A 106 11.09 1.39 18.84
N ILE A 107 10.75 0.11 18.86
CA ILE A 107 11.72 -1.00 18.81
C ILE A 107 11.67 -1.58 17.41
N TRP A 108 12.77 -1.47 16.69
CA TRP A 108 12.93 -1.99 15.34
C TRP A 108 13.29 -3.48 15.35
N PRO A 109 13.13 -4.18 14.21
CA PRO A 109 13.60 -5.55 14.07
C PRO A 109 15.05 -5.71 14.53
N GLY A 110 15.34 -6.77 15.28
CA GLY A 110 16.64 -6.94 15.97
C GLY A 110 16.71 -6.31 17.37
N GLU A 111 15.56 -5.96 17.96
CA GLU A 111 15.43 -5.48 19.34
C GLU A 111 16.21 -4.18 19.62
N THR A 112 16.24 -3.27 18.64
CA THR A 112 17.00 -2.01 18.73
C THR A 112 16.11 -0.78 18.70
N THR A 113 16.44 0.25 19.47
CA THR A 113 15.83 1.58 19.37
C THR A 113 16.50 2.46 18.31
N VAL A 114 17.62 2.01 17.75
CA VAL A 114 18.33 2.72 16.69
C VAL A 114 17.48 2.70 15.43
N ILE A 115 17.17 3.88 14.92
CA ILE A 115 16.37 4.03 13.70
C ILE A 115 17.14 3.38 12.54
N PRO A 116 16.55 2.38 11.85
CA PRO A 116 17.20 1.73 10.73
C PRO A 116 17.33 2.72 9.59
N LYS A 117 18.47 2.68 8.91
CA LYS A 117 18.80 3.57 7.81
C LYS A 117 17.89 3.39 6.57
N GLY A 118 17.14 2.29 6.48
CA GLY A 118 16.19 2.05 5.38
C GLY A 118 16.88 1.94 4.02
N TRP A 119 16.27 2.52 2.97
CA TRP A 119 16.82 2.65 1.61
C TRP A 119 17.88 3.76 1.49
N GLU A 120 18.67 3.98 2.54
CA GLU A 120 19.82 4.88 2.45
C GLU A 120 20.85 4.29 1.48
N MET A 121 21.53 5.17 0.74
CA MET A 121 22.65 4.74 -0.10
C MET A 121 23.65 3.99 0.77
N PRO A 122 24.07 2.77 0.38
CA PRO A 122 24.99 1.99 1.20
C PRO A 122 26.24 2.82 1.48
N THR A 123 26.47 3.19 2.74
CA THR A 123 27.75 3.76 3.18
C THR A 123 28.85 2.70 3.23
N SER A 124 28.51 1.44 2.97
CA SER A 124 29.50 0.38 2.80
C SER A 124 30.37 0.66 1.59
N GLU A 125 31.68 0.45 1.73
CA GLU A 125 32.65 0.48 0.62
C GLU A 125 32.41 -0.60 -0.47
N ARG A 126 31.31 -1.36 -0.38
CA ARG A 126 30.94 -2.35 -1.40
C ARG A 126 30.50 -1.64 -2.66
N LYS A 127 31.39 -1.68 -3.66
CA LYS A 127 31.14 -1.19 -5.02
C LYS A 127 29.92 -1.89 -5.65
N LEU A 128 29.17 -1.15 -6.47
CA LEU A 128 28.10 -1.68 -7.31
C LEU A 128 28.63 -2.82 -8.17
N LYS A 129 27.93 -3.95 -8.19
CA LYS A 129 28.23 -5.08 -9.08
C LYS A 129 27.25 -5.09 -10.24
N VAL A 130 27.76 -4.86 -11.45
CA VAL A 130 26.96 -4.85 -12.68
C VAL A 130 27.21 -6.15 -13.43
N GLY A 131 26.14 -6.89 -13.73
CA GLY A 131 26.21 -8.07 -14.60
C GLY A 131 26.29 -7.66 -16.06
N VAL A 132 27.27 -8.18 -16.79
CA VAL A 132 27.48 -7.85 -18.20
C VAL A 132 27.18 -9.08 -19.07
N PRO A 133 26.25 -9.00 -20.03
CA PRO A 133 25.93 -10.13 -20.90
C PRO A 133 27.06 -10.38 -21.91
N LYS A 134 27.43 -11.65 -22.10
CA LYS A 134 28.33 -12.07 -23.18
C LYS A 134 27.48 -12.65 -24.32
N LYS A 135 27.36 -11.91 -25.42
CA LYS A 135 26.61 -12.33 -26.61
C LYS A 135 27.45 -12.07 -27.86
N ASP A 136 27.52 -13.07 -28.73
CA ASP A 136 28.22 -12.95 -30.01
C ASP A 136 27.40 -12.08 -30.98
N GLY A 137 28.08 -11.24 -31.78
CA GLY A 137 27.47 -10.43 -32.85
C GLY A 137 27.08 -8.99 -32.48
N PHE A 138 27.25 -8.54 -31.23
CA PHE A 138 26.96 -7.15 -30.80
C PHE A 138 28.13 -6.53 -30.02
N SER A 139 29.36 -6.72 -30.50
CA SER A 139 30.58 -6.27 -29.82
C SER A 139 30.74 -4.76 -29.72
N ASP A 140 30.03 -3.99 -30.55
CA ASP A 140 30.12 -2.52 -30.53
C ASP A 140 29.51 -1.92 -29.27
N PHE A 141 28.46 -2.57 -28.73
CA PHE A 141 27.78 -2.13 -27.51
C PHE A 141 28.46 -2.68 -26.26
N VAL A 142 28.73 -3.99 -26.25
CA VAL A 142 29.37 -4.69 -25.13
C VAL A 142 30.21 -5.85 -25.68
N LYS A 143 31.49 -5.86 -25.34
CA LYS A 143 32.43 -6.92 -25.68
C LYS A 143 33.10 -7.43 -24.40
N VAL A 144 33.01 -8.74 -24.18
CA VAL A 144 33.60 -9.42 -23.02
C VAL A 144 34.67 -10.40 -23.50
N GLU A 145 35.92 -10.12 -23.15
CA GLU A 145 37.08 -10.94 -23.51
C GLU A 145 37.82 -11.38 -22.24
N LYS A 146 38.52 -12.51 -22.34
CA LYS A 146 39.47 -12.93 -21.31
C LYS A 146 40.88 -12.74 -21.83
N ASP A 147 41.68 -12.01 -21.08
CA ASP A 147 43.10 -11.91 -21.32
C ASP A 147 43.75 -13.27 -21.10
N GLN A 148 44.47 -13.77 -22.11
CA GLN A 148 45.03 -15.12 -22.08
C GLN A 148 46.23 -15.27 -21.15
N TRP A 149 46.89 -14.16 -20.80
CA TRP A 149 48.10 -14.15 -19.98
C TRP A 149 47.80 -13.93 -18.49
N THR A 150 46.83 -13.06 -18.21
CA THR A 150 46.45 -12.66 -16.84
C THR A 150 45.14 -13.29 -16.37
N ASN A 151 44.39 -13.93 -17.28
CA ASN A 151 43.03 -14.45 -17.04
C ASN A 151 42.03 -13.38 -16.56
N ALA A 152 42.36 -12.10 -16.74
CA ALA A 152 41.49 -10.98 -16.41
C ALA A 152 40.34 -10.88 -17.42
N THR A 153 39.15 -10.52 -16.94
CA THR A 153 37.99 -10.26 -17.83
C THR A 153 38.01 -8.80 -18.25
N LEU A 154 38.24 -8.56 -19.53
CA LEU A 154 38.20 -7.23 -20.14
C LEU A 154 36.80 -6.98 -20.70
N VAL A 155 36.20 -5.86 -20.29
CA VAL A 155 34.87 -5.45 -20.76
C VAL A 155 34.99 -4.08 -21.44
N THR A 156 34.57 -4.00 -22.69
CA THR A 156 34.67 -2.81 -23.55
C THR A 156 33.40 -2.60 -24.38
N GLY A 157 33.28 -1.46 -25.07
CA GLY A 157 32.15 -1.12 -25.94
C GLY A 157 31.39 0.11 -25.47
N PHE A 158 30.50 0.62 -26.31
CA PHE A 158 29.78 1.89 -26.10
C PHE A 158 29.10 1.97 -24.73
N CYS A 159 28.40 0.92 -24.29
CA CYS A 159 27.71 0.92 -23.00
C CYS A 159 28.66 1.03 -21.81
N ILE A 160 29.89 0.53 -21.95
CA ILE A 160 30.93 0.60 -20.92
C ILE A 160 31.54 1.99 -20.87
N ASP A 161 31.76 2.62 -22.03
CA ASP A 161 32.30 3.97 -22.12
C ASP A 161 31.31 4.98 -21.53
N VAL A 162 30.02 4.85 -21.85
CA VAL A 162 28.96 5.66 -21.23
C VAL A 162 28.90 5.44 -19.72
N PHE A 163 28.99 4.18 -19.25
CA PHE A 163 28.99 3.89 -17.81
C PHE A 163 30.18 4.55 -17.10
N LYS A 164 31.40 4.43 -17.66
CA LYS A 164 32.60 5.07 -17.11
C LYS A 164 32.49 6.59 -17.10
N ALA A 165 32.00 7.20 -18.19
CA ALA A 165 31.82 8.65 -18.27
C ALA A 165 30.83 9.23 -17.24
N VAL A 166 29.94 8.40 -16.68
CA VAL A 166 29.01 8.81 -15.62
C VAL A 166 29.56 8.55 -14.21
N VAL A 167 30.46 7.58 -14.07
CA VAL A 167 31.02 7.15 -12.76
C VAL A 167 32.35 7.83 -12.46
N ASP A 168 33.11 8.24 -13.49
CA ASP A 168 34.33 9.05 -13.40
C ASP A 168 34.01 10.53 -13.16
#